data_AF-A0A380SYX2-F1
#
_entry.id   AF-A0A380SYX2-F1
#
_cell.length_a   1.000
_cell.length_b   1.000
_cell.length_c   1.000
_cell.angle_alpha   90.00
_cell.angle_beta   90.00
_cell.angle_gamma   90.00
#
_symmetry.space_group_name_H-M   'P 1'
#
loop_
_entity.id
_entity.type
_entity.pdbx_description
1 polymer ?
#
loop_
_entity_poly.entity_id
_entity_poly.type
_entity_poly.pdbx_seq_one_letter_code
_entity_poly.pdbx_strand_id
1 'polypeptide(L)'
;MISGRTIGAAVSLALVVWAFWGAYEHGRLTMDAEWQARWAIRDGGDKQAWALAEEAEREKEQTRQNSINKAVQDGQRKIDQVAADAVTARATARSLQRTVDDLAGRLAAQGRSNSCTAAASQAATRTALVFADLFKRVEQRAGDLAADADQSRSRGVTCEQAYDGLGG
;
A
#
# COMPACT_ATOMS: atom_id res chain seq x y z
N MET A 1 60.62 -31.95 -67.97
CA MET A 1 59.49 -32.32 -68.86
C MET A 1 58.42 -32.96 -67.99
N ILE A 2 57.30 -32.27 -67.77
CA ILE A 2 56.17 -32.82 -67.01
C ILE A 2 55.51 -33.86 -67.92
N SER A 3 55.50 -35.13 -67.52
CA SER A 3 54.89 -36.21 -68.31
C SER A 3 53.36 -36.10 -68.24
N GLY A 4 52.64 -36.46 -69.31
CA GLY A 4 51.17 -36.42 -69.32
C GLY A 4 50.51 -37.19 -68.17
N ARG A 5 51.20 -38.19 -67.60
CA ARG A 5 50.77 -38.95 -66.42
C ARG A 5 50.67 -38.10 -65.15
N THR A 6 51.60 -37.17 -64.93
CA THR A 6 51.58 -36.32 -63.73
C THR A 6 50.52 -35.22 -63.82
N ILE A 7 50.24 -34.74 -65.03
CA ILE A 7 49.15 -33.79 -65.29
C ILE A 7 47.80 -34.48 -65.05
N GLY A 8 47.60 -35.70 -65.58
CA GLY A 8 46.39 -36.48 -65.35
C GLY A 8 46.13 -36.73 -63.86
N ALA A 9 47.15 -37.16 -63.11
CA ALA A 9 47.03 -37.39 -61.67
C ALA A 9 46.68 -36.10 -60.88
N ALA A 10 47.29 -34.96 -61.23
CA ALA A 10 46.99 -33.68 -60.60
C ALA A 10 45.55 -33.21 -60.87
N VAL A 11 45.05 -33.38 -62.10
CA VAL A 11 43.66 -33.05 -62.45
C VAL A 11 42.69 -33.95 -61.70
N SER A 12 42.95 -35.26 -61.62
CA SER A 12 42.11 -36.18 -60.85
C SER A 12 42.06 -35.82 -59.37
N LEU A 13 43.19 -35.47 -58.75
CA LEU A 13 43.23 -35.03 -57.36
C LEU A 13 42.46 -33.72 -57.14
N ALA A 14 42.61 -32.75 -58.05
CA ALA A 14 41.86 -31.49 -57.97
C ALA A 14 40.35 -31.71 -58.04
N LEU A 15 39.88 -32.61 -58.92
CA LEU A 15 38.45 -32.95 -59.01
C LEU A 15 37.93 -33.63 -57.75
N VAL A 16 38.71 -34.52 -57.13
CA VAL A 16 38.34 -35.16 -55.87
C VAL A 16 38.24 -34.13 -54.74
N VAL A 17 39.22 -33.22 -54.63
CA VAL A 17 39.18 -32.14 -53.63
C VAL A 17 37.97 -31.24 -53.85
N TRP A 18 37.67 -30.87 -55.10
CA TRP A 18 36.52 -30.03 -55.43
C TRP A 18 35.18 -30.71 -55.07
N ALA A 19 35.03 -32.00 -55.41
CA ALA A 19 33.85 -32.77 -55.06
C ALA A 19 33.68 -32.93 -53.53
N PHE A 20 34.76 -33.21 -52.81
CA PHE A 20 34.75 -33.29 -51.35
C PHE A 20 34.38 -31.95 -50.71
N TRP A 21 34.95 -30.86 -51.22
CA TRP A 21 34.63 -29.50 -50.75
C TRP A 21 33.15 -29.16 -50.96
N GLY A 22 32.60 -29.47 -52.14
CA GLY A 22 31.17 -29.27 -52.43
C GLY A 22 30.26 -30.06 -51.49
N ALA A 23 30.58 -31.34 -51.23
CA ALA A 23 29.83 -32.17 -50.30
C ALA A 23 29.90 -31.64 -48.86
N TYR A 24 31.09 -31.21 -48.42
CA TYR A 24 31.29 -30.62 -47.09
C TYR A 24 30.48 -29.33 -46.91
N GLU A 25 30.59 -28.37 -47.84
CA GLU A 25 29.87 -27.10 -47.72
C GLU A 25 28.36 -27.29 -47.79
N HIS A 26 27.87 -28.21 -48.63
CA HIS A 26 26.46 -28.56 -48.66
C HIS A 26 25.98 -29.16 -47.32
N GLY A 27 26.76 -30.07 -46.72
CA GLY A 27 26.46 -30.61 -45.39
C GLY A 27 26.48 -29.54 -44.30
N ARG A 28 27.43 -28.61 -44.37
CA ARG A 28 27.59 -27.52 -43.40
C ARG A 28 26.40 -26.55 -43.45
N LEU A 29 26.02 -26.11 -44.66
CA LEU A 29 24.89 -25.20 -44.87
C LEU A 29 23.54 -25.82 -44.50
N THR A 30 23.33 -27.11 -44.80
CA THR A 30 22.09 -27.81 -44.42
C THR A 30 21.98 -27.96 -42.90
N MET A 31 23.07 -28.34 -42.24
CA MET A 31 23.12 -28.43 -40.77
C MET A 31 22.95 -27.05 -40.11
N ASP A 32 23.63 -26.02 -40.62
CA ASP A 32 23.48 -24.65 -40.11
C ASP A 32 22.02 -24.17 -40.23
N ALA A 33 21.37 -24.42 -41.37
CA ALA A 33 19.96 -24.07 -41.59
C ALA A 33 19.01 -24.84 -40.65
N GLU A 34 19.22 -26.14 -40.50
CA GLU A 34 18.43 -26.98 -39.59
C GLU A 34 18.56 -26.51 -38.13
N TRP A 35 19.78 -26.25 -37.68
CA TRP A 35 20.03 -25.74 -36.33
C TRP A 35 19.41 -24.36 -36.14
N GLN A 36 19.63 -23.42 -37.05
CA GLN A 36 19.03 -22.07 -36.95
C GLN A 36 17.51 -22.14 -36.84
N ALA A 37 16.84 -23.03 -37.60
CA ALA A 37 15.41 -23.22 -37.49
C ALA A 37 14.98 -23.74 -36.11
N ARG A 38 15.70 -24.72 -35.55
CA ARG A 38 15.44 -25.25 -34.20
C ARG A 38 15.63 -24.19 -33.11
N TRP A 39 16.69 -23.40 -33.21
CA TRP A 39 16.96 -22.29 -32.29
C TRP A 39 15.87 -21.22 -32.40
N ALA A 40 15.45 -20.83 -33.60
CA ALA A 40 14.40 -19.84 -33.78
C ALA A 40 13.06 -20.27 -33.18
N ILE A 41 12.68 -21.55 -33.34
CA ILE A 41 11.48 -22.13 -32.72
C ILE A 41 11.58 -22.07 -31.21
N ARG A 42 12.73 -22.49 -30.66
CA ARG A 42 12.95 -22.51 -29.21
C ARG A 42 12.95 -21.11 -28.62
N ASP A 43 13.69 -20.17 -29.21
CA ASP A 43 13.75 -18.79 -28.76
C ASP A 43 12.38 -18.10 -28.86
N GLY A 44 11.57 -18.45 -29.86
CA GLY A 44 10.18 -18.03 -29.96
C GLY A 44 9.33 -18.54 -28.80
N GLY A 45 9.45 -19.83 -28.48
CA GLY A 45 8.78 -20.45 -27.33
C GLY A 45 9.24 -19.87 -25.99
N ASP A 46 10.54 -19.68 -25.81
CA ASP A 46 11.13 -19.11 -24.59
C ASP A 46 10.66 -17.67 -24.38
N LYS A 47 10.61 -16.85 -25.45
CA LYS A 47 10.07 -15.49 -25.37
C LYS A 47 8.59 -15.48 -25.02
N GLN A 48 7.80 -16.39 -25.59
CA GLN A 48 6.38 -16.49 -25.28
C GLN A 48 6.15 -16.94 -23.83
N ALA A 49 6.88 -17.97 -23.38
CA ALA A 49 6.82 -18.46 -22.00
C ALA A 49 7.24 -17.37 -21.01
N TRP A 50 8.28 -16.59 -21.33
CA TRP A 50 8.72 -15.48 -20.52
C TRP A 50 7.67 -14.37 -20.44
N ALA A 51 7.06 -14.00 -21.57
CA ALA A 51 5.99 -12.98 -21.60
C ALA A 51 4.78 -13.41 -20.75
N LEU A 52 4.36 -14.67 -20.86
CA LEU A 52 3.26 -15.23 -20.04
C LEU A 52 3.60 -15.26 -18.55
N ALA A 53 4.83 -15.63 -18.20
CA ALA A 53 5.29 -15.62 -16.83
C ALA A 53 5.36 -14.19 -16.25
N GLU A 54 5.85 -13.23 -17.04
CA GLU A 54 5.86 -11.82 -16.63
C GLU A 54 4.45 -11.26 -16.44
N GLU A 55 3.53 -11.56 -17.35
CA GLU A 55 2.13 -11.15 -17.21
C GLU A 55 1.49 -11.72 -15.94
N ALA A 56 1.67 -13.02 -15.68
CA ALA A 56 1.15 -13.67 -14.48
C ALA A 56 1.72 -13.09 -13.18
N GLU A 57 3.01 -12.76 -13.14
CA GLU A 57 3.62 -12.11 -11.96
C GLU A 57 3.17 -10.65 -11.82
N ARG A 58 2.99 -9.93 -12.94
CA ARG A 58 2.43 -8.56 -12.90
C ARG A 58 0.98 -8.54 -12.42
N GLU A 59 0.16 -9.53 -12.78
CA GLU A 59 -1.21 -9.64 -12.29
C GLU A 59 -1.26 -9.85 -10.76
N LYS A 60 -0.39 -10.70 -10.23
CA LYS A 60 -0.26 -10.90 -8.77
C LYS A 60 0.17 -9.61 -8.08
N GLU A 61 1.17 -8.91 -8.63
CA GLU A 61 1.63 -7.65 -8.07
C GLU A 61 0.53 -6.58 -8.11
N GLN A 62 -0.19 -6.43 -9.23
CA GLN A 62 -1.31 -5.50 -9.33
C GLN A 62 -2.42 -5.82 -8.34
N THR A 63 -2.73 -7.11 -8.13
CA THR A 63 -3.74 -7.54 -7.16
C THR A 63 -3.34 -7.14 -5.74
N ARG A 64 -2.10 -7.38 -5.34
CA ARG A 64 -1.57 -6.98 -4.03
C ARG A 64 -1.58 -5.47 -3.85
N GLN A 65 -1.13 -4.72 -4.85
CA GLN A 65 -1.11 -3.26 -4.81
C GLN A 65 -2.51 -2.66 -4.74
N ASN A 66 -3.49 -3.22 -5.46
CA ASN A 66 -4.88 -2.81 -5.37
C ASN A 66 -5.46 -3.08 -3.99
N SER A 67 -5.15 -4.22 -3.38
CA SER A 67 -5.56 -4.57 -2.02
C SER A 67 -5.00 -3.58 -0.99
N ILE A 68 -3.70 -3.29 -1.06
CA ILE A 68 -3.03 -2.31 -0.19
C ILE A 68 -3.61 -0.92 -0.39
N ASN A 69 -3.79 -0.46 -1.63
CA ASN A 69 -4.39 0.84 -1.93
C ASN A 69 -5.79 0.98 -1.34
N LYS A 70 -6.59 -0.09 -1.43
CA LYS A 70 -7.93 -0.12 -0.83
C LYS A 70 -7.87 -0.06 0.70
N ALA A 71 -7.00 -0.84 1.33
CA ALA A 71 -6.79 -0.80 2.78
C ALA A 71 -6.38 0.60 3.27
N VAL A 72 -5.48 1.27 2.54
CA VAL A 72 -5.07 2.65 2.84
C VAL A 72 -6.25 3.62 2.70
N GLN A 73 -7.02 3.54 1.62
CA GLN A 73 -8.19 4.40 1.41
C GLN A 73 -9.28 4.17 2.46
N ASP A 74 -9.56 2.92 2.82
CA ASP A 74 -10.54 2.57 3.85
C ASP A 74 -10.08 3.03 5.23
N GLY A 75 -8.78 2.85 5.53
CA GLY A 75 -8.15 3.37 6.75
C GLY A 75 -8.26 4.90 6.85
N GLN A 76 -7.93 5.63 5.78
CA GLN A 76 -8.02 7.08 5.75
C GLN A 76 -9.47 7.57 5.90
N ARG A 77 -10.43 6.95 5.20
CA ARG A 77 -11.86 7.27 5.36
C ARG A 77 -12.33 7.11 6.81
N LYS A 78 -11.84 6.09 7.50
CA LYS A 78 -12.18 5.85 8.90
C LYS A 78 -11.54 6.88 9.84
N ILE A 79 -10.29 7.27 9.59
CA ILE A 79 -9.64 8.37 10.31
C ILE A 79 -10.45 9.67 10.13
N ASP A 80 -10.84 9.99 8.90
CA ASP A 80 -11.56 11.22 8.59
C ASP A 80 -12.94 11.24 9.27
N GLN A 81 -13.65 10.11 9.29
CA GLN A 81 -14.92 9.95 10.01
C GLN A 81 -14.74 10.16 11.52
N VAL A 82 -13.79 9.47 12.15
CA VAL A 82 -13.52 9.61 13.59
C VAL A 82 -13.10 11.05 13.92
N ALA A 83 -12.32 11.70 13.07
CA ALA A 83 -11.93 13.09 13.24
C ALA A 83 -13.15 14.05 13.18
N ALA A 84 -14.07 13.84 12.22
CA ALA A 84 -15.31 14.61 12.11
C ALA A 84 -16.25 14.39 13.31
N ASP A 85 -16.38 13.15 13.78
CA ASP A 85 -17.15 12.80 14.96
C ASP A 85 -16.56 13.45 16.21
N ALA A 86 -15.23 13.45 16.35
CA ALA A 86 -14.54 14.12 17.46
C ALA A 86 -14.74 15.65 17.43
N VAL A 87 -14.76 16.29 16.25
CA VAL A 87 -15.09 17.72 16.13
C VAL A 87 -16.53 17.99 16.58
N THR A 88 -17.47 17.16 16.16
CA THR A 88 -18.89 17.26 16.54
C THR A 88 -19.07 17.08 18.05
N ALA A 89 -18.43 16.05 18.64
CA ALA A 89 -18.45 15.81 20.08
C ALA A 89 -17.87 16.99 20.87
N ARG A 90 -16.73 17.55 20.44
CA ARG A 90 -16.14 18.76 21.05
C ARG A 90 -17.04 19.99 20.92
N ALA A 91 -17.80 20.12 19.85
CA ALA A 91 -18.76 21.21 19.69
C ALA A 91 -19.93 21.07 20.69
N THR A 92 -20.48 19.86 20.81
CA THR A 92 -21.54 19.53 21.78
C THR A 92 -21.08 19.74 23.22
N ALA A 93 -19.88 19.26 23.58
CA ALA A 93 -19.30 19.46 24.91
C ALA A 93 -19.11 20.95 25.25
N ARG A 94 -18.58 21.75 24.31
CA ARG A 94 -18.47 23.21 24.48
C ARG A 94 -19.83 23.89 24.61
N SER A 95 -20.86 23.39 23.93
CA SER A 95 -22.23 23.91 24.07
C SER A 95 -22.80 23.62 25.46
N LEU A 96 -22.66 22.38 25.93
CA LEU A 96 -23.07 21.99 27.27
C LEU A 96 -22.36 22.82 28.34
N GLN A 97 -21.04 23.03 28.18
CA GLN A 97 -20.25 23.85 29.10
C GLN A 97 -20.77 25.28 29.18
N ARG A 98 -21.07 25.92 28.04
CA ARG A 98 -21.69 27.26 28.01
C ARG A 98 -23.03 27.30 28.73
N THR A 99 -23.86 26.27 28.57
CA THR A 99 -25.17 26.17 29.26
C THR A 99 -24.99 26.01 30.77
N VAL A 100 -24.02 25.21 31.21
CA VAL A 100 -23.70 25.04 32.63
C VAL A 100 -23.16 26.33 33.24
N ASP A 101 -22.26 27.03 32.54
CA ASP A 101 -21.70 28.31 32.99
C ASP A 101 -22.79 29.39 33.11
N ASP A 102 -23.73 29.48 32.15
CA ASP A 102 -24.88 30.40 32.22
C ASP A 102 -25.77 30.08 33.43
N LEU A 103 -26.10 28.80 33.64
CA LEU A 103 -26.91 28.37 34.78
C LEU A 103 -26.23 28.68 36.12
N ALA A 104 -24.93 28.41 36.23
CA ALA A 104 -24.15 28.71 37.42
C ALA A 104 -24.10 30.22 37.70
N GLY A 105 -23.94 31.05 36.66
CA GLY A 105 -23.99 32.51 36.75
C GLY A 105 -25.34 33.02 37.26
N ARG A 106 -26.46 32.48 36.74
CA ARG A 106 -27.81 32.85 37.19
C ARG A 106 -28.05 32.48 38.66
N LEU A 107 -27.65 31.28 39.08
CA LEU A 107 -27.78 30.83 40.47
C LEU A 107 -26.96 31.70 41.44
N ALA A 108 -25.73 32.07 41.05
CA ALA A 108 -24.88 32.96 41.83
C ALA A 108 -25.50 34.36 42.00
N ALA A 109 -26.16 34.88 40.96
CA ALA A 109 -26.86 36.17 41.02
C ALA A 109 -28.09 36.13 41.95
N GLN A 110 -28.87 35.04 41.93
CA GLN A 110 -30.04 34.86 42.80
C GLN A 110 -29.67 34.64 44.28
N GLY A 111 -28.54 34.00 44.57
CA GLY A 111 -28.09 33.78 45.95
C GLY A 111 -27.66 35.06 46.69
N ARG A 112 -27.42 36.17 45.97
CA ARG A 112 -26.95 37.44 46.54
C ARG A 112 -28.08 38.32 47.09
N SER A 113 -29.35 38.03 46.78
CA SER A 113 -30.51 38.81 47.24
C SER A 113 -31.12 38.37 48.58
N ASN A 114 -30.69 37.23 49.16
CA ASN A 114 -31.23 36.69 50.42
C ASN A 114 -30.12 36.49 51.46
N SER A 115 -30.09 37.30 52.53
CA SER A 115 -28.94 37.43 53.45
C SER A 115 -28.68 36.20 54.35
N CYS A 116 -29.71 35.46 54.75
CA CYS A 116 -29.56 34.29 55.64
C CYS A 116 -29.13 33.00 54.91
N THR A 117 -29.29 32.92 53.58
CA THR A 117 -28.86 31.77 52.76
C THR A 117 -27.60 32.05 51.95
N ALA A 118 -27.12 33.30 51.94
CA ALA A 118 -25.98 33.76 51.13
C ALA A 118 -24.67 32.99 51.37
N ALA A 119 -24.36 32.59 52.61
CA ALA A 119 -23.13 31.84 52.91
C ALA A 119 -23.21 30.38 52.46
N ALA A 120 -24.36 29.73 52.68
CA ALA A 120 -24.61 28.35 52.21
C ALA A 120 -24.70 28.28 50.68
N SER A 121 -25.33 29.28 50.05
CA SER A 121 -25.38 29.39 48.58
C SER A 121 -24.01 29.65 47.98
N GLN A 122 -23.15 30.47 48.62
CA GLN A 122 -21.79 30.72 48.17
C GLN A 122 -20.89 29.48 48.27
N ALA A 123 -21.04 28.66 49.32
CA ALA A 123 -20.35 27.38 49.44
C ALA A 123 -20.80 26.39 48.35
N ALA A 124 -22.11 26.31 48.09
CA ALA A 124 -22.66 25.49 47.01
C ALA A 124 -22.17 25.94 45.61
N THR A 125 -22.09 27.25 45.35
CA THR A 125 -21.53 27.80 44.10
C THR A 125 -20.06 27.45 43.94
N ARG A 126 -19.23 27.56 45.00
CA ARG A 126 -17.82 27.15 44.93
C ARG A 126 -17.67 25.67 44.61
N THR A 127 -18.45 24.80 45.24
CA THR A 127 -18.45 23.37 44.96
C THR A 127 -18.85 23.08 43.51
N ALA A 128 -19.88 23.76 42.99
CA ALA A 128 -20.29 23.64 41.60
C ALA A 128 -19.19 24.09 40.61
N LEU A 129 -18.47 25.17 40.91
CA LEU A 129 -17.35 25.65 40.10
C LEU A 129 -16.18 24.65 40.11
N VAL A 130 -15.87 24.03 41.25
CA VAL A 130 -14.84 23.00 41.33
C VAL A 130 -15.24 21.75 40.54
N PHE A 131 -16.50 21.32 40.62
CA PHE A 131 -16.99 20.21 39.81
C PHE A 131 -16.92 20.52 38.31
N ALA A 132 -17.26 21.75 37.89
CA ALA A 132 -17.14 22.17 36.49
C ALA A 132 -15.69 22.15 35.98
N ASP A 133 -14.73 22.63 36.78
CA ASP A 133 -13.30 22.58 36.44
C ASP A 133 -12.78 21.13 36.40
N LEU A 134 -13.20 20.29 37.34
CA LEU A 134 -12.83 18.87 37.36
C LEU A 134 -13.39 18.15 36.13
N PHE A 135 -14.67 18.38 35.79
CA PHE A 135 -15.29 17.83 34.59
C PHE A 135 -14.52 18.25 33.33
N LYS A 136 -14.12 19.52 33.24
CA LYS A 136 -13.30 20.03 32.14
C LYS A 136 -11.97 19.29 32.00
N ARG A 137 -11.25 19.07 33.11
CA ARG A 137 -9.97 18.34 33.10
C ARG A 137 -10.14 16.86 32.74
N VAL A 138 -11.18 16.22 33.26
CA VAL A 138 -11.49 14.81 32.96
C VAL A 138 -11.86 14.63 31.50
N GLU A 139 -12.75 15.47 30.96
CA GLU A 139 -13.12 15.46 29.55
C GLU A 139 -11.92 15.70 28.64
N GLN A 140 -11.05 16.66 28.98
CA GLN A 140 -9.84 16.92 28.21
C GLN A 140 -8.92 15.69 28.19
N ARG A 141 -8.67 15.08 29.35
CA ARG A 141 -7.83 13.88 29.45
C ARG A 141 -8.45 12.67 28.75
N ALA A 142 -9.76 12.50 28.83
CA ALA A 142 -10.49 11.44 28.13
C ALA A 142 -10.39 11.62 26.61
N GLY A 143 -10.49 12.86 26.13
CA GLY A 143 -10.31 13.19 24.71
C GLY A 143 -8.90 12.92 24.19
N ASP A 144 -7.86 13.24 24.98
CA ASP A 144 -6.46 12.93 24.62
C ASP A 144 -6.23 11.42 24.53
N LEU A 145 -6.73 10.66 25.52
CA LEU A 145 -6.60 9.20 25.54
C LEU A 145 -7.38 8.53 24.39
N ALA A 146 -8.57 9.05 24.06
CA ALA A 146 -9.34 8.57 22.92
C ALA A 146 -8.60 8.82 21.60
N ALA A 147 -7.98 9.99 21.43
CA ALA A 147 -7.20 10.29 20.22
C ALA A 147 -6.01 9.33 20.03
N ASP A 148 -5.26 9.04 21.10
CA ASP A 148 -4.16 8.06 21.05
C ASP A 148 -4.66 6.63 20.74
N ALA A 149 -5.78 6.23 21.36
CA ALA A 149 -6.41 4.93 21.11
C ALA A 149 -6.91 4.80 19.67
N ASP A 150 -7.56 5.83 19.13
CA ASP A 150 -8.05 5.86 17.75
C ASP A 150 -6.90 5.84 16.75
N GLN A 151 -5.82 6.59 17.01
CA GLN A 151 -4.64 6.60 16.15
C GLN A 151 -3.93 5.24 16.14
N SER A 152 -3.71 4.65 17.32
CA SER A 152 -3.07 3.33 17.42
C SER A 152 -3.91 2.24 16.76
N ARG A 153 -5.23 2.23 16.99
CA ARG A 153 -6.15 1.29 16.35
C ARG A 153 -6.20 1.45 14.84
N SER A 154 -6.25 2.69 14.34
CA SER A 154 -6.24 2.95 12.91
C SER A 154 -4.97 2.39 12.26
N ARG A 155 -3.79 2.66 12.83
CA ARG A 155 -2.53 2.10 12.34
C ARG A 155 -2.53 0.57 12.38
N GLY A 156 -3.01 -0.03 13.46
CA GLY A 156 -3.10 -1.48 13.61
C GLY A 156 -3.98 -2.14 12.55
N VAL A 157 -5.20 -1.63 12.35
CA VAL A 157 -6.13 -2.15 11.34
C VAL A 157 -5.55 -2.00 9.94
N THR A 158 -4.87 -0.89 9.62
CA THR A 158 -4.21 -0.73 8.32
C THR A 158 -3.08 -1.73 8.12
N CYS A 159 -2.27 -2.02 9.16
CA CYS A 159 -1.24 -3.05 9.08
C CYS A 159 -1.83 -4.46 8.87
N GLU A 160 -2.87 -4.83 9.61
CA GLU A 160 -3.56 -6.12 9.44
C GLU A 160 -4.13 -6.26 8.02
N GLN A 161 -4.85 -5.26 7.53
CA GLN A 161 -5.42 -5.28 6.18
C GLN A 161 -4.35 -5.33 5.09
N ALA A 162 -3.23 -4.63 5.27
CA ALA A 162 -2.11 -4.70 4.34
C ALA A 162 -1.48 -6.10 4.33
N TYR A 163 -1.33 -6.73 5.49
CA TYR A 163 -0.81 -8.09 5.61
C TYR A 163 -1.76 -9.12 4.97
N ASP A 164 -3.05 -9.05 5.25
CA ASP A 164 -4.07 -9.90 4.62
C ASP A 164 -4.05 -9.76 3.10
N GLY A 165 -3.80 -8.55 2.59
CA GLY A 165 -3.64 -8.27 1.16
C GLY A 165 -2.39 -8.88 0.51
N LEU A 166 -1.41 -9.33 1.28
CA LEU A 166 -0.23 -10.04 0.79
C LEU A 166 -0.42 -11.56 0.76
N GLY A 167 -1.29 -12.09 1.62
CA GLY A 167 -1.51 -13.53 1.80
C GLY A 167 -2.66 -14.13 0.97
N GLY A 168 -3.48 -13.28 0.33
CA GLY A 168 -4.53 -13.68 -0.61
C GLY A 168 -4.03 -14.01 -2.01
#